data_AF-A0A3A4PNW8-F1
#
_entry.id   AF-A0A3A4PNW8-F1
#
_cell.length_a   1.000
_cell.length_b   1.000
_cell.length_c   1.000
_cell.angle_alpha   90.00
_cell.angle_beta   90.00
_cell.angle_gamma   90.00
#
_symmetry.space_group_name_H-M   'P 1'
#
loop_
_entity.id
_entity.type
_entity.pdbx_description
1 polymer ?
#
loop_
_entity_poly.entity_id
_entity_poly.type
_entity_poly.pdbx_seq_one_letter_code
_entity_poly.pdbx_strand_id
1 'polypeptide(L)'
;MEVGGNGREAINIDDLKGTVVRLVEGMDEAAIRSMASELVAQDGFSETLISGYPRFLNLGVQVVRALVESLEQMPVDRSAEMLAQAFGGVDGRELGEAINSLSRLLIAVHQARPGLMAESRVGVISDVADTVDFGKLRVALTAHYHSRMSMLEGKVDHVVGFPLGLANLLNVVPPLVNDLLRILAKTLEYMKFPDELLASALFTLVQDVDMNEVGRMLNAASALVIAHSHGDWILGSGGKPMLKKVLDDAAGKLSAAVDGPQLKEAALALGGDGKVIGEVFSEHMFKDERTTLAFMGVILTTVNSLLRSTAGVFEKVSMLPPETLARLAEGLEDDLQAEELGRAVNAAALILSRISESNPDLVRHAAARLLSALEPEQTGAAARTVALQLKDAVLANPELSARLAPAAVGQTINSGLASFNRFTRARPARVASGLNGTLSALDAGELSRAVEDTIRAAVEAALANREVVRAVMRPVIAGVFKYLAGSLRNARIFRRTCRRERGG
;
A
#
# COMPACT_ATOMS: atom_id res chain seq x y z
N MET A 1 -26.21 -70.71 -54.22
CA MET A 1 -25.35 -69.65 -53.65
C MET A 1 -25.87 -69.37 -52.25
N GLU A 2 -25.42 -70.16 -51.29
CA GLU A 2 -25.74 -69.97 -49.87
C GLU A 2 -24.65 -69.07 -49.27
N VAL A 3 -25.07 -67.91 -48.76
CA VAL A 3 -24.20 -67.01 -48.03
C VAL A 3 -24.06 -67.59 -46.62
N GLY A 4 -22.90 -68.15 -46.32
CA GLY A 4 -22.55 -68.66 -45.00
C GLY A 4 -22.66 -67.54 -43.96
N GLY A 5 -23.65 -67.67 -43.06
CA GLY A 5 -23.84 -66.77 -41.93
C GLY A 5 -22.64 -66.87 -40.99
N ASN A 6 -21.81 -65.83 -40.99
CA ASN A 6 -20.69 -65.71 -40.08
C ASN A 6 -21.26 -65.44 -38.67
N GLY A 7 -21.44 -66.51 -37.90
CA GLY A 7 -21.92 -66.48 -36.53
C GLY A 7 -20.91 -65.76 -35.64
N ARG A 8 -21.08 -64.46 -35.46
CA ARG A 8 -20.45 -63.74 -34.36
C ARG A 8 -21.09 -64.25 -33.07
N GLU A 9 -20.43 -65.19 -32.40
CA GLU A 9 -20.76 -65.53 -31.01
C GLU A 9 -20.80 -64.24 -30.20
N ALA A 10 -21.95 -63.98 -29.58
CA ALA A 10 -22.10 -62.85 -28.68
C ALA A 10 -21.17 -63.08 -27.49
N ILE A 11 -20.18 -62.19 -27.31
CA ILE A 11 -19.30 -62.22 -26.16
C ILE A 11 -20.16 -62.12 -24.90
N ASN A 12 -20.14 -63.16 -24.08
CA ASN A 12 -20.84 -63.17 -22.81
C ASN A 12 -20.20 -62.14 -21.86
N ILE A 13 -20.97 -61.12 -21.50
CA ILE A 13 -20.51 -60.01 -20.66
C ILE A 13 -20.04 -60.51 -19.28
N ASP A 14 -20.66 -61.56 -18.75
CA ASP A 14 -20.30 -62.09 -17.43
C ASP A 14 -18.98 -62.87 -17.47
N ASP A 15 -18.70 -63.57 -18.57
CA ASP A 15 -17.40 -64.22 -18.78
C ASP A 15 -16.28 -63.18 -18.97
N LEU A 16 -16.58 -62.07 -19.66
CA LEU A 16 -15.64 -60.96 -19.81
C LEU A 16 -15.35 -60.29 -18.46
N LYS A 17 -16.38 -59.98 -17.66
CA LYS A 17 -16.22 -59.44 -16.30
C LYS A 17 -15.39 -60.37 -15.42
N GLY A 18 -15.72 -61.67 -15.40
CA GLY A 18 -14.98 -62.66 -14.63
C GLY A 18 -13.53 -62.81 -15.10
N THR A 19 -13.24 -62.58 -16.38
CA THR A 19 -11.88 -62.57 -16.92
C THR A 19 -11.13 -61.31 -16.49
N VAL A 20 -11.76 -60.14 -16.57
CA VAL A 20 -11.15 -58.86 -16.14
C VAL A 20 -10.87 -58.87 -14.64
N VAL A 21 -11.80 -59.33 -13.81
CA VAL A 21 -11.59 -59.43 -12.35
C VAL A 21 -10.43 -60.36 -12.04
N ARG A 22 -10.40 -61.57 -12.62
CA ARG A 22 -9.29 -62.52 -12.43
C ARG A 22 -7.94 -61.98 -12.94
N LEU A 23 -7.96 -61.20 -14.02
CA LEU A 23 -6.77 -60.54 -14.54
C LEU A 23 -6.28 -59.47 -13.55
N VAL A 24 -7.16 -58.60 -13.07
CA VAL A 24 -6.81 -57.53 -12.13
C VAL A 24 -6.35 -58.08 -10.77
N GLU A 25 -7.04 -59.10 -10.24
CA GLU A 25 -6.69 -59.72 -8.95
C GLU A 25 -5.43 -60.61 -9.04
N GLY A 26 -5.14 -61.19 -10.20
CA GLY A 26 -4.00 -62.07 -10.43
C GLY A 26 -2.71 -61.35 -10.84
N MET A 27 -2.78 -60.07 -11.16
CA MET A 27 -1.62 -59.26 -11.55
C MET A 27 -0.92 -58.72 -10.31
N ASP A 28 0.23 -59.31 -9.96
CA ASP A 28 1.15 -58.67 -9.02
C ASP A 28 1.92 -57.51 -9.70
N GLU A 29 2.50 -56.63 -8.88
CA GLU A 29 3.23 -55.45 -9.35
C GLU A 29 4.39 -55.81 -10.30
N ALA A 30 5.04 -56.94 -10.05
CA ALA A 30 6.15 -57.43 -10.88
C ALA A 30 5.67 -57.87 -12.27
N ALA A 31 4.53 -58.56 -12.35
CA ALA A 31 3.90 -58.97 -13.59
C ALA A 31 3.43 -57.77 -14.41
N ILE A 32 2.85 -56.74 -13.75
CA ILE A 32 2.44 -55.50 -14.42
C ILE A 32 3.67 -54.80 -15.03
N ARG A 33 4.75 -54.64 -14.25
CA ARG A 33 5.98 -54.00 -14.75
C ARG A 33 6.63 -54.80 -15.89
N SER A 34 6.69 -56.13 -15.75
CA SER A 34 7.23 -57.01 -16.79
C SER A 34 6.42 -56.90 -18.08
N MET A 35 5.09 -57.03 -18.01
CA MET A 35 4.21 -56.89 -19.16
C MET A 35 4.32 -55.50 -19.79
N ALA A 36 4.33 -54.44 -18.99
CA ALA A 36 4.48 -53.07 -19.51
C ALA A 36 5.82 -52.91 -20.24
N SER A 37 6.92 -53.43 -19.69
CA SER A 37 8.24 -53.36 -20.32
C SER A 37 8.32 -54.16 -21.62
N GLU A 38 7.74 -55.36 -21.64
CA GLU A 38 7.76 -56.26 -22.80
C GLU A 38 6.87 -55.73 -23.93
N LEU A 39 5.69 -55.19 -23.58
CA LEU A 39 4.80 -54.54 -24.52
C LEU A 39 5.44 -53.28 -25.12
N VAL A 40 6.06 -52.42 -24.32
CA VAL A 40 6.74 -51.21 -24.81
C VAL A 40 7.96 -51.53 -25.68
N ALA A 41 8.64 -52.66 -25.43
CA ALA A 41 9.77 -53.11 -26.22
C ALA A 41 9.39 -53.70 -27.60
N GLN A 42 8.11 -53.97 -27.85
CA GLN A 42 7.65 -54.52 -29.13
C GLN A 42 7.57 -53.41 -30.20
N ASP A 43 8.28 -53.59 -31.32
CA ASP A 43 8.31 -52.63 -32.42
C ASP A 43 6.89 -52.30 -32.93
N GLY A 44 6.57 -51.01 -33.02
CA GLY A 44 5.26 -50.52 -33.46
C GLY A 44 4.17 -50.51 -32.39
N PHE A 45 4.39 -51.13 -31.23
CA PHE A 45 3.42 -51.06 -30.12
C PHE A 45 3.35 -49.65 -29.51
N SER A 46 4.48 -48.94 -29.39
CA SER A 46 4.50 -47.56 -28.91
C SER A 46 3.73 -46.60 -29.83
N GLU A 47 3.83 -46.76 -31.15
CA GLU A 47 3.05 -45.98 -32.13
C GLU A 47 1.55 -46.35 -32.09
N THR A 48 1.24 -47.64 -31.91
CA THR A 48 -0.14 -48.11 -31.70
C THR A 48 -0.73 -47.60 -30.39
N LEU A 49 0.07 -47.54 -29.32
CA LEU A 49 -0.33 -46.94 -28.05
C LEU A 49 -0.54 -45.45 -28.18
N ILE A 50 0.35 -44.71 -28.85
CA ILE A 50 0.22 -43.26 -29.01
C ILE A 50 -1.00 -42.92 -29.87
N SER A 51 -1.23 -43.64 -30.97
CA SER A 51 -2.42 -43.45 -31.81
C SER A 51 -3.72 -43.94 -31.16
N GLY A 52 -3.63 -44.98 -30.32
CA GLY A 52 -4.73 -45.50 -29.51
C GLY A 52 -4.97 -44.73 -28.22
N TYR A 53 -4.03 -43.90 -27.77
CA TYR A 53 -4.06 -43.22 -26.47
C TYR A 53 -5.34 -42.39 -26.25
N PRO A 54 -5.85 -41.60 -27.22
CA PRO A 54 -7.12 -40.91 -27.06
C PRO A 54 -8.29 -41.87 -26.81
N ARG A 55 -8.29 -43.07 -27.42
CA ARG A 55 -9.34 -44.08 -27.19
C ARG A 55 -9.21 -44.70 -25.80
N PHE A 56 -7.98 -44.97 -25.34
CA PHE A 56 -7.73 -45.44 -23.98
C PHE A 56 -8.12 -44.39 -22.93
N LEU A 57 -7.82 -43.11 -23.17
CA LEU A 57 -8.27 -42.02 -22.32
C LEU A 57 -9.80 -41.93 -22.28
N ASN A 58 -10.46 -41.95 -23.44
CA ASN A 58 -11.93 -41.91 -23.50
C ASN A 58 -12.56 -43.13 -22.82
N LEU A 59 -11.98 -44.32 -22.98
CA LEU A 59 -12.38 -45.52 -22.25
C LEU A 59 -12.19 -45.34 -20.74
N GLY A 60 -11.03 -44.81 -20.31
CA GLY A 60 -10.76 -44.49 -18.92
C GLY A 60 -11.77 -43.50 -18.35
N VAL A 61 -12.11 -42.43 -19.08
CA VAL A 61 -13.14 -41.46 -18.70
C VAL A 61 -14.51 -42.14 -18.57
N GLN A 62 -14.88 -43.03 -19.50
CA GLN A 62 -16.15 -43.79 -19.41
C GLN A 62 -16.16 -44.75 -18.22
N VAL A 63 -15.04 -45.41 -17.92
CA VAL A 63 -14.90 -46.29 -16.76
C VAL A 63 -15.00 -45.47 -15.47
N VAL A 64 -14.27 -44.35 -15.36
CA VAL A 64 -14.35 -43.44 -14.21
C VAL A 64 -15.78 -42.92 -14.05
N ARG A 65 -16.45 -42.52 -15.13
CA ARG A 65 -17.85 -42.09 -15.09
C ARG A 65 -18.77 -43.20 -14.60
N ALA A 66 -18.68 -44.41 -15.13
CA ALA A 66 -19.49 -45.54 -14.70
C ALA A 66 -19.21 -45.93 -13.23
N LEU A 67 -17.96 -45.82 -12.78
CA LEU A 67 -17.59 -46.00 -11.39
C LEU A 67 -18.20 -44.90 -10.50
N VAL A 68 -18.13 -43.63 -10.90
CA VAL A 68 -18.75 -42.51 -10.18
C VAL A 68 -20.27 -42.69 -10.10
N GLU A 69 -20.94 -42.98 -11.21
CA GLU A 69 -22.38 -43.27 -11.26
C GLU A 69 -22.73 -44.47 -10.36
N SER A 70 -21.87 -45.49 -10.30
CA SER A 70 -22.06 -46.64 -9.39
C SER A 70 -21.84 -46.26 -7.92
N LEU A 71 -20.87 -45.40 -7.61
CA LEU A 71 -20.58 -44.94 -6.23
C LEU A 71 -21.66 -43.97 -5.73
N GLU A 72 -22.27 -43.17 -6.61
CA GLU A 72 -23.41 -42.29 -6.30
C GLU A 72 -24.66 -43.08 -5.89
N GLN A 73 -24.81 -44.31 -6.39
CA GLN A 73 -25.92 -45.20 -6.02
C GLN A 73 -25.68 -45.97 -4.72
N MET A 74 -24.46 -45.95 -4.17
CA MET A 74 -24.11 -46.65 -2.93
C MET A 74 -24.28 -45.74 -1.69
N PRO A 75 -24.46 -46.32 -0.49
CA PRO A 75 -24.36 -45.57 0.75
C PRO A 75 -23.00 -44.89 0.89
N VAL A 76 -22.98 -43.64 1.37
CA VAL A 76 -21.78 -42.78 1.45
C VAL A 76 -20.61 -43.47 2.16
N ASP A 77 -20.87 -44.17 3.27
CA ASP A 77 -19.82 -44.86 4.04
C ASP A 77 -19.12 -45.95 3.22
N ARG A 78 -19.88 -46.68 2.40
CA ARG A 78 -19.34 -47.75 1.54
C ARG A 78 -18.53 -47.18 0.39
N SER A 79 -19.00 -46.09 -0.22
CA SER A 79 -18.24 -45.38 -1.25
C SER A 79 -16.94 -44.81 -0.70
N ALA A 80 -16.95 -44.27 0.54
CA ALA A 80 -15.76 -43.78 1.22
C ALA A 80 -14.76 -44.92 1.53
N GLU A 81 -15.23 -46.08 1.99
CA GLU A 81 -14.39 -47.26 2.23
C GLU A 81 -13.73 -47.77 0.95
N MET A 82 -14.49 -47.91 -0.14
CA MET A 82 -13.95 -48.35 -1.43
C MET A 82 -12.92 -47.37 -1.99
N LEU A 83 -13.16 -46.06 -1.87
CA LEU A 83 -12.18 -45.04 -2.26
C LEU A 83 -10.93 -45.10 -1.38
N ALA A 84 -11.07 -45.25 -0.07
CA ALA A 84 -9.93 -45.38 0.84
C ALA A 84 -9.07 -46.61 0.52
N GLN A 85 -9.70 -47.75 0.21
CA GLN A 85 -9.01 -48.96 -0.22
C GLN A 85 -8.30 -48.76 -1.56
N ALA A 86 -8.96 -48.13 -2.53
CA ALA A 86 -8.36 -47.82 -3.82
C ALA A 86 -7.13 -46.90 -3.68
N PHE A 87 -7.19 -45.87 -2.84
CA PHE A 87 -6.06 -44.97 -2.59
C PHE A 87 -4.96 -45.59 -1.72
N GLY A 88 -5.31 -46.49 -0.80
CA GLY A 88 -4.35 -47.18 0.06
C GLY A 88 -3.40 -48.11 -0.69
N GLY A 89 -3.80 -48.58 -1.88
CA GLY A 89 -2.97 -49.41 -2.76
C GLY A 89 -1.99 -48.63 -3.67
N VAL A 90 -2.01 -47.30 -3.67
CA VAL A 90 -1.13 -46.50 -4.55
C VAL A 90 0.23 -46.25 -3.88
N ASP A 91 1.32 -46.79 -4.43
CA ASP A 91 2.68 -46.46 -4.00
C ASP A 91 3.03 -45.02 -4.42
N GLY A 92 3.09 -44.12 -3.44
CA GLY A 92 3.44 -42.72 -3.66
C GLY A 92 4.83 -42.51 -4.28
N ARG A 93 5.77 -43.45 -4.09
CA ARG A 93 7.10 -43.41 -4.71
C ARG A 93 7.04 -43.67 -6.20
N GLU A 94 6.35 -44.73 -6.61
CA GLU A 94 6.14 -45.05 -8.04
C GLU A 94 5.37 -43.94 -8.75
N LEU A 95 4.33 -43.40 -8.11
CA LEU A 95 3.59 -42.26 -8.64
C LEU A 95 4.51 -41.04 -8.83
N GLY A 96 5.41 -40.77 -7.88
CA GLY A 96 6.41 -39.71 -8.00
C GLY A 96 7.38 -39.93 -9.17
N GLU A 97 7.87 -41.15 -9.36
CA GLU A 97 8.74 -41.52 -10.50
C GLU A 97 8.02 -41.41 -11.84
N ALA A 98 6.75 -41.81 -11.90
CA ALA A 98 5.90 -41.67 -13.07
C ALA A 98 5.65 -40.19 -13.42
N ILE A 99 5.31 -39.34 -12.43
CA ILE A 99 5.14 -37.89 -12.60
C ILE A 99 6.44 -37.24 -13.11
N ASN A 100 7.59 -37.62 -12.56
CA ASN A 100 8.89 -37.11 -13.01
C ASN A 100 9.20 -37.53 -14.45
N SER A 101 8.86 -38.75 -14.83
CA SER A 101 9.07 -39.26 -16.19
C SER A 101 8.13 -38.60 -17.20
N LEU A 102 6.86 -38.42 -16.84
CA LEU A 102 5.90 -37.65 -17.62
C LEU A 102 6.33 -36.19 -17.77
N SER A 103 6.82 -35.56 -16.69
CA SER A 103 7.32 -34.18 -16.72
C SER A 103 8.49 -34.02 -17.68
N ARG A 104 9.45 -34.96 -17.67
CA ARG A 104 10.56 -34.97 -18.65
C ARG A 104 10.06 -35.10 -20.08
N LEU A 105 9.09 -35.98 -20.32
CA LEU A 105 8.48 -36.14 -21.65
C LEU A 105 7.75 -34.86 -22.09
N LEU A 106 6.94 -34.26 -21.23
CA LEU A 106 6.20 -33.03 -21.52
C LEU A 106 7.16 -31.87 -21.81
N ILE A 107 8.26 -31.74 -21.06
CA ILE A 107 9.30 -30.74 -21.32
C ILE A 107 9.93 -30.99 -22.69
N ALA A 108 10.30 -32.23 -23.02
CA ALA A 108 10.90 -32.57 -24.30
C ALA A 108 9.95 -32.30 -25.49
N VAL A 109 8.68 -32.68 -25.35
CA VAL A 109 7.63 -32.43 -26.37
C VAL A 109 7.39 -30.93 -26.53
N HIS A 110 7.30 -30.17 -25.44
CA HIS A 110 7.10 -28.72 -25.48
C HIS A 110 8.29 -28.00 -26.12
N GLN A 111 9.52 -28.40 -25.79
CA GLN A 111 10.74 -27.87 -26.41
C GLN A 111 10.80 -28.18 -27.91
N ALA A 112 10.37 -29.37 -28.32
CA ALA A 112 10.34 -29.76 -29.73
C ALA A 112 9.20 -29.08 -30.51
N ARG A 113 8.03 -28.88 -29.89
CA ARG A 113 6.83 -28.31 -30.52
C ARG A 113 6.00 -27.47 -29.52
N PRO A 114 6.36 -26.20 -29.30
CA PRO A 114 5.72 -25.37 -28.26
C PRO A 114 4.22 -25.11 -28.49
N GLY A 115 3.73 -25.17 -29.75
CA GLY A 115 2.32 -24.94 -30.08
C GLY A 115 1.39 -26.14 -29.98
N LEU A 116 1.93 -27.37 -29.93
CA LEU A 116 1.14 -28.61 -30.06
C LEU A 116 0.06 -28.75 -28.97
N MET A 117 0.39 -28.34 -27.75
CA MET A 117 -0.53 -28.39 -26.61
C MET A 117 -1.57 -27.26 -26.63
N ALA A 118 -1.28 -26.12 -27.26
CA ALA A 118 -2.24 -25.02 -27.36
C ALA A 118 -3.31 -25.34 -28.41
N GLU A 119 -2.91 -25.82 -29.59
CA GLU A 119 -3.81 -26.09 -30.72
C GLU A 119 -4.83 -27.20 -30.43
N SER A 120 -4.42 -28.23 -29.69
CA SER A 120 -5.26 -29.40 -29.38
C SER A 120 -6.17 -29.22 -28.16
N ARG A 121 -5.85 -28.30 -27.25
CA ARG A 121 -6.57 -28.16 -25.97
C ARG A 121 -7.72 -27.14 -26.01
N VAL A 122 -7.75 -26.21 -26.96
CA VAL A 122 -8.81 -25.20 -27.03
C VAL A 122 -10.19 -25.84 -27.19
N GLY A 123 -10.31 -26.84 -28.08
CA GLY A 123 -11.59 -27.57 -28.27
C GLY A 123 -12.04 -28.31 -27.02
N VAL A 124 -11.14 -29.11 -26.42
CA VAL A 124 -11.46 -29.89 -25.22
C VAL A 124 -11.81 -29.00 -24.03
N ILE A 125 -11.09 -27.88 -23.82
CA ILE A 125 -11.40 -26.95 -22.73
C ILE A 125 -12.75 -26.26 -22.96
N SER A 126 -13.10 -25.93 -24.21
CA SER A 126 -14.42 -25.39 -24.54
C SER A 126 -15.52 -26.39 -24.24
N ASP A 127 -15.38 -27.64 -24.70
CA ASP A 127 -16.37 -28.70 -24.47
C ASP A 127 -16.56 -28.98 -22.97
N VAL A 128 -15.47 -28.94 -22.19
CA VAL A 128 -15.53 -29.07 -20.72
C VAL A 128 -16.21 -27.85 -20.09
N ALA A 129 -15.86 -26.63 -20.51
CA ALA A 129 -16.48 -25.42 -19.97
C ALA A 129 -17.99 -25.37 -20.23
N ASP A 130 -18.44 -25.85 -21.39
CA ASP A 130 -19.86 -25.87 -21.78
C ASP A 130 -20.67 -26.94 -21.04
N THR A 131 -20.01 -27.98 -20.52
CA THR A 131 -20.67 -29.13 -19.87
C THR A 131 -20.56 -29.13 -18.36
N VAL A 132 -19.57 -28.41 -17.80
CA VAL A 132 -19.33 -28.36 -16.36
C VAL A 132 -20.31 -27.43 -15.65
N ASP A 133 -21.01 -27.98 -14.65
CA ASP A 133 -21.73 -27.19 -13.66
C ASP A 133 -20.71 -26.56 -12.69
N PHE A 134 -20.32 -25.30 -12.97
CA PHE A 134 -19.36 -24.56 -12.15
C PHE A 134 -19.81 -24.38 -10.69
N GLY A 135 -21.11 -24.44 -10.41
CA GLY A 135 -21.65 -24.43 -9.06
C GLY A 135 -21.26 -25.70 -8.29
N LYS A 136 -21.48 -26.88 -8.88
CA LYS A 136 -21.06 -28.16 -8.31
C LYS A 136 -19.54 -28.30 -8.25
N LEU A 137 -18.83 -27.86 -9.29
CA LEU A 137 -17.37 -27.85 -9.29
C LEU A 137 -16.82 -27.01 -8.14
N ARG A 138 -17.37 -25.80 -7.91
CA ARG A 138 -17.02 -24.95 -6.76
C ARG A 138 -17.23 -25.70 -5.44
N VAL A 139 -18.41 -26.29 -5.22
CA VAL A 139 -18.71 -27.03 -3.99
C VAL A 139 -17.74 -28.21 -3.79
N ALA A 140 -17.47 -28.97 -4.85
CA ALA A 140 -16.55 -30.10 -4.80
C ALA A 140 -15.10 -29.67 -4.51
N LEU A 141 -14.63 -28.60 -5.16
CA LEU A 141 -13.29 -28.04 -4.93
C LEU A 141 -13.17 -27.50 -3.51
N THR A 142 -14.17 -26.77 -3.01
CA THR A 142 -14.17 -26.26 -1.64
C THR A 142 -14.13 -27.40 -0.64
N ALA A 143 -14.98 -28.43 -0.79
CA ALA A 143 -14.96 -29.60 0.09
C ALA A 143 -13.61 -30.36 0.04
N HIS A 144 -13.05 -30.54 -1.16
CA HIS A 144 -11.75 -31.17 -1.35
C HIS A 144 -10.62 -30.38 -0.69
N TYR A 145 -10.61 -29.06 -0.88
CA TYR A 145 -9.61 -28.17 -0.31
C TYR A 145 -9.62 -28.19 1.23
N HIS A 146 -10.79 -28.09 1.85
CA HIS A 146 -10.92 -28.17 3.31
C HIS A 146 -10.42 -29.51 3.87
N SER A 147 -10.73 -30.62 3.19
CA SER A 147 -10.25 -31.94 3.59
C SER A 147 -8.73 -32.11 3.42
N ARG A 148 -8.15 -31.52 2.38
CA ARG A 148 -6.71 -31.64 2.07
C ARG A 148 -5.85 -30.65 2.83
N MET A 149 -6.38 -29.50 3.28
CA MET A 149 -5.58 -28.48 3.93
C MET A 149 -4.90 -29.01 5.20
N SER A 150 -5.62 -29.74 6.05
CA SER A 150 -5.04 -30.37 7.24
C SER A 150 -3.93 -31.37 6.91
N MET A 151 -4.05 -32.09 5.79
CA MET A 151 -3.00 -32.98 5.29
C MET A 151 -1.79 -32.20 4.74
N LEU A 152 -2.04 -31.07 4.08
CA LEU A 152 -1.00 -30.20 3.54
C LEU A 152 -0.24 -29.49 4.66
N GLU A 153 -0.92 -28.99 5.68
CA GLU A 153 -0.30 -28.39 6.88
C GLU A 153 0.73 -29.34 7.49
N GLY A 154 0.38 -30.62 7.68
CA GLY A 154 1.32 -31.63 8.20
C GLY A 154 2.47 -31.98 7.25
N LYS A 155 2.34 -31.72 5.94
CA LYS A 155 3.39 -31.98 4.93
C LYS A 155 4.28 -30.77 4.66
N VAL A 156 3.76 -29.55 4.84
CA VAL A 156 4.51 -28.30 4.67
C VAL A 156 5.71 -28.29 5.61
N ASP A 157 5.56 -28.77 6.85
CA ASP A 157 6.68 -28.91 7.79
C ASP A 157 7.83 -29.76 7.23
N HIS A 158 7.50 -30.83 6.49
CA HIS A 158 8.49 -31.68 5.85
C HIS A 158 9.20 -30.96 4.69
N VAL A 159 8.46 -30.22 3.85
CA VAL A 159 9.02 -29.48 2.71
C VAL A 159 9.87 -28.28 3.18
N VAL A 160 9.40 -27.54 4.19
CA VAL A 160 10.12 -26.40 4.78
C VAL A 160 11.42 -26.86 5.45
N GLY A 161 11.48 -28.10 5.95
CA GLY A 161 12.70 -28.74 6.44
C GLY A 161 13.81 -28.90 5.40
N PHE A 162 13.52 -28.74 4.09
CA PHE A 162 14.51 -28.81 3.01
C PHE A 162 14.63 -27.45 2.29
N PRO A 163 15.61 -26.59 2.65
CA PRO A 163 15.76 -25.25 2.10
C PRO A 163 15.83 -25.20 0.56
N LEU A 164 16.43 -26.21 -0.07
CA LEU A 164 16.51 -26.30 -1.53
C LEU A 164 15.15 -26.57 -2.18
N GLY A 165 14.31 -27.40 -1.54
CA GLY A 165 12.94 -27.66 -1.99
C GLY A 165 12.07 -26.41 -1.90
N LEU A 166 12.17 -25.68 -0.79
CA LEU A 166 11.49 -24.39 -0.62
C LEU A 166 11.97 -23.35 -1.64
N ALA A 167 13.28 -23.23 -1.88
CA ALA A 167 13.82 -22.31 -2.88
C ALA A 167 13.32 -22.64 -4.30
N ASN A 168 13.30 -23.92 -4.67
CA ASN A 168 12.75 -24.36 -5.96
C ASN A 168 11.25 -24.08 -6.06
N LEU A 169 10.49 -24.31 -4.99
CA LEU A 169 9.06 -23.99 -4.95
C LEU A 169 8.83 -22.48 -5.12
N LEU A 170 9.60 -21.65 -4.41
CA LEU A 170 9.54 -20.19 -4.54
C LEU A 170 9.92 -19.71 -5.95
N ASN A 171 10.82 -20.39 -6.65
CA ASN A 171 11.17 -20.05 -8.04
C ASN A 171 10.04 -20.35 -9.05
N VAL A 172 9.12 -21.26 -8.72
CA VAL A 172 7.93 -21.56 -9.53
C VAL A 172 6.81 -20.54 -9.29
N VAL A 173 6.81 -19.84 -8.16
CA VAL A 173 5.77 -18.86 -7.83
C VAL A 173 5.70 -17.70 -8.84
N PRO A 174 6.80 -16.99 -9.20
CA PRO A 174 6.73 -15.88 -10.15
C PRO A 174 6.09 -16.22 -11.52
N PRO A 175 6.49 -17.29 -12.24
CA PRO A 175 5.83 -17.63 -13.50
C PRO A 175 4.36 -18.00 -13.31
N LEU A 176 3.99 -18.73 -12.25
CA LEU A 176 2.60 -19.05 -11.96
C LEU A 176 1.76 -17.79 -11.69
N VAL A 177 2.27 -16.85 -10.89
CA VAL A 177 1.62 -15.56 -10.62
C VAL A 177 1.47 -14.77 -11.92
N ASN A 178 2.49 -14.72 -12.77
CA ASN A 178 2.42 -14.02 -14.05
C ASN A 178 1.37 -14.62 -14.99
N ASP A 179 1.30 -15.95 -15.09
CA ASP A 179 0.30 -16.61 -15.93
C ASP A 179 -1.11 -16.47 -15.36
N LEU A 180 -1.27 -16.53 -14.03
CA LEU A 180 -2.53 -16.22 -13.37
C LEU A 180 -2.95 -14.76 -13.63
N LEU A 181 -2.04 -13.80 -13.52
CA LEU A 181 -2.32 -12.38 -13.82
C LEU A 181 -2.71 -12.18 -15.28
N ARG A 182 -2.08 -12.89 -16.23
CA ARG A 182 -2.46 -12.85 -17.65
C ARG A 182 -3.84 -13.45 -17.90
N ILE A 183 -4.16 -14.56 -17.23
CA ILE A 183 -5.49 -15.18 -17.30
C ILE A 183 -6.51 -14.22 -16.71
N LEU A 184 -6.28 -13.69 -15.52
CA LEU A 184 -7.16 -12.72 -14.87
C LEU A 184 -7.36 -11.47 -15.73
N ALA A 185 -6.29 -10.88 -16.28
CA ALA A 185 -6.36 -9.72 -17.16
C ALA A 185 -7.23 -10.02 -18.38
N LYS A 186 -6.99 -11.15 -19.08
CA LYS A 186 -7.83 -11.56 -20.21
C LYS A 186 -9.27 -11.81 -19.79
N THR A 187 -9.49 -12.50 -18.68
CA THR A 187 -10.84 -12.75 -18.18
C THR A 187 -11.56 -11.43 -17.87
N LEU A 188 -10.89 -10.47 -17.24
CA LEU A 188 -11.45 -9.13 -16.98
C LEU A 188 -11.72 -8.36 -18.28
N GLU A 189 -10.84 -8.44 -19.28
CA GLU A 189 -11.06 -7.85 -20.62
C GLU A 189 -12.28 -8.47 -21.33
N TYR A 190 -12.51 -9.78 -21.17
CA TYR A 190 -13.65 -10.49 -21.76
C TYR A 190 -14.94 -10.35 -20.94
N MET A 191 -14.84 -10.10 -19.64
CA MET A 191 -15.98 -9.90 -18.73
C MET A 191 -16.58 -8.52 -18.93
N LYS A 192 -17.39 -8.36 -19.98
CA LYS A 192 -18.33 -7.23 -20.12
C LYS A 192 -19.54 -7.42 -19.20
N PHE A 193 -19.30 -7.58 -17.90
CA PHE A 193 -20.40 -7.61 -16.95
C PHE A 193 -20.97 -6.21 -16.75
N PRO A 194 -22.30 -6.09 -16.53
CA PRO A 194 -22.85 -4.92 -15.88
C PRO A 194 -22.10 -4.65 -14.57
N ASP A 195 -21.83 -3.39 -14.27
CA ASP A 195 -21.04 -2.96 -13.11
C ASP A 195 -21.60 -3.55 -11.80
N GLU A 196 -22.93 -3.73 -11.72
CA GLU A 196 -23.62 -4.28 -10.55
C GLU A 196 -23.29 -5.76 -10.32
N LEU A 197 -23.14 -6.57 -11.38
CA LEU A 197 -22.80 -7.99 -11.25
C LEU A 197 -21.33 -8.16 -10.85
N LEU A 198 -20.44 -7.32 -11.39
CA LEU A 198 -19.03 -7.31 -10.99
C LEU A 198 -18.89 -6.92 -9.52
N ALA A 199 -19.55 -5.84 -9.08
CA ALA A 199 -19.56 -5.41 -7.69
C ALA A 199 -20.11 -6.51 -6.76
N SER A 200 -21.24 -7.12 -7.11
CA SER A 200 -21.81 -8.22 -6.32
C SER A 200 -20.86 -9.42 -6.23
N ALA A 201 -20.23 -9.81 -7.34
CA ALA A 201 -19.28 -10.92 -7.34
C ALA A 201 -18.04 -10.61 -6.49
N LEU A 202 -17.52 -9.37 -6.56
CA LEU A 202 -16.41 -8.93 -5.72
C LEU A 202 -16.79 -8.89 -4.23
N PHE A 203 -17.99 -8.43 -3.88
CA PHE A 203 -18.46 -8.45 -2.49
C PHE A 203 -18.63 -9.86 -1.96
N THR A 204 -19.21 -10.79 -2.73
CA THR A 204 -19.29 -12.20 -2.33
C THR A 204 -17.90 -12.81 -2.16
N LEU A 205 -16.96 -12.50 -3.07
CA LEU A 205 -15.58 -12.94 -2.93
C LEU A 205 -14.96 -12.44 -1.62
N VAL A 206 -15.10 -11.15 -1.30
CA VAL A 206 -14.57 -10.56 -0.06
C VAL A 206 -15.25 -11.15 1.19
N GLN A 207 -16.56 -11.41 1.14
CA GLN A 207 -17.31 -12.01 2.24
C GLN A 207 -16.96 -13.48 2.50
N ASP A 208 -16.68 -14.24 1.43
CA ASP A 208 -16.33 -15.66 1.50
C ASP A 208 -14.86 -15.90 1.90
N VAL A 209 -14.02 -14.86 1.93
CA VAL A 209 -12.63 -14.94 2.38
C VAL A 209 -12.57 -15.09 3.89
N ASP A 210 -11.90 -16.14 4.37
CA ASP A 210 -11.64 -16.32 5.80
C ASP A 210 -10.63 -15.29 6.30
N MET A 211 -11.13 -14.28 7.00
CA MET A 211 -10.30 -13.18 7.54
C MET A 211 -9.30 -13.66 8.59
N ASN A 212 -9.52 -14.81 9.25
CA ASN A 212 -8.51 -15.39 10.14
C ASN A 212 -7.32 -15.89 9.33
N GLU A 213 -7.55 -16.57 8.21
CA GLU A 213 -6.49 -17.01 7.31
C GLU A 213 -5.73 -15.85 6.69
N VAL A 214 -6.45 -14.79 6.29
CA VAL A 214 -5.81 -13.55 5.83
C VAL A 214 -4.93 -12.96 6.93
N GLY A 215 -5.41 -12.93 8.18
CA GLY A 215 -4.61 -12.49 9.33
C GLY A 215 -3.35 -13.35 9.56
N ARG A 216 -3.47 -14.68 9.48
CA ARG A 216 -2.32 -15.61 9.58
C ARG A 216 -1.31 -15.38 8.46
N MET A 217 -1.80 -15.25 7.22
CA MET A 217 -0.99 -14.95 6.05
C MET A 217 -0.27 -13.60 6.18
N LEU A 218 -0.95 -12.55 6.61
CA LEU A 218 -0.35 -11.21 6.80
C LEU A 218 0.74 -11.22 7.88
N ASN A 219 0.55 -11.99 8.96
CA ASN A 219 1.58 -12.17 9.98
C ASN A 219 2.80 -12.91 9.42
N ALA A 220 2.59 -13.99 8.66
CA ALA A 220 3.68 -14.73 8.01
C ALA A 220 4.41 -13.87 6.97
N ALA A 221 3.69 -13.10 6.16
CA ALA A 221 4.25 -12.16 5.20
C ALA A 221 5.03 -11.04 5.90
N SER A 222 4.53 -10.51 7.00
CA SER A 222 5.24 -9.51 7.80
C SER A 222 6.54 -10.07 8.37
N ALA A 223 6.52 -11.30 8.90
CA ALA A 223 7.72 -11.99 9.36
C ALA A 223 8.73 -12.21 8.21
N LEU A 224 8.25 -12.56 7.02
CA LEU A 224 9.07 -12.71 5.82
C LEU A 224 9.67 -11.37 5.37
N VAL A 225 8.90 -10.27 5.38
CA VAL A 225 9.39 -8.93 5.06
C VAL A 225 10.43 -8.48 6.07
N ILE A 226 10.24 -8.73 7.36
CA ILE A 226 11.23 -8.45 8.40
C ILE A 226 12.51 -9.25 8.13
N ALA A 227 12.40 -10.55 7.88
CA ALA A 227 13.53 -11.42 7.56
C ALA A 227 14.26 -10.97 6.28
N HIS A 228 13.50 -10.62 5.23
CA HIS A 228 14.02 -10.11 3.97
C HIS A 228 14.73 -8.77 4.17
N SER A 229 14.15 -7.84 4.94
CA SER A 229 14.74 -6.53 5.21
C SER A 229 16.11 -6.67 5.89
N HIS A 230 16.27 -7.64 6.81
CA HIS A 230 17.56 -7.95 7.40
C HIS A 230 18.54 -8.58 6.39
N GLY A 231 18.07 -9.49 5.53
CA GLY A 231 18.89 -10.12 4.49
C GLY A 231 19.33 -9.17 3.37
N ASP A 232 18.48 -8.20 3.00
CA ASP A 232 18.75 -7.22 1.94
C ASP A 232 19.92 -6.29 2.30
N TRP A 233 20.09 -5.96 3.59
CA TRP A 233 21.26 -5.25 4.10
C TRP A 233 22.55 -6.06 3.99
N ILE A 234 22.48 -7.39 4.07
CA ILE A 234 23.64 -8.28 3.99
C ILE A 234 24.08 -8.49 2.53
N LEU A 235 23.12 -8.60 1.61
CA LEU A 235 23.38 -8.84 0.19
C LEU A 235 23.70 -7.56 -0.61
N GLY A 236 23.33 -6.39 -0.09
CA GLY A 236 23.59 -5.11 -0.72
C GLY A 236 25.09 -4.75 -0.79
N SER A 237 25.62 -4.51 -2.00
CA SER A 237 26.96 -3.96 -2.18
C SER A 237 27.00 -2.46 -1.89
N GLY A 238 27.87 -2.00 -0.99
CA GLY A 238 28.12 -0.57 -0.77
C GLY A 238 27.05 0.15 0.06
N GLY A 239 26.39 -0.53 0.99
CA GLY A 239 25.45 0.07 1.92
C GLY A 239 24.10 0.49 1.31
N LYS A 240 23.78 0.00 0.11
CA LYS A 240 22.48 0.21 -0.54
C LYS A 240 21.68 -1.09 -0.56
N PRO A 241 20.39 -1.08 -0.18
CA PRO A 241 19.53 -2.26 -0.23
C PRO A 241 19.32 -2.71 -1.69
N MET A 242 19.44 -4.01 -1.97
CA MET A 242 19.24 -4.60 -3.31
C MET A 242 17.76 -4.51 -3.74
N LEU A 243 16.83 -4.54 -2.78
CA LEU A 243 15.41 -4.36 -3.01
C LEU A 243 15.11 -3.05 -3.74
N LYS A 244 15.85 -1.96 -3.46
CA LYS A 244 15.66 -0.69 -4.16
C LYS A 244 15.83 -0.84 -5.67
N LYS A 245 16.85 -1.56 -6.13
CA LYS A 245 17.11 -1.77 -7.56
C LYS A 245 16.00 -2.61 -8.20
N VAL A 246 15.60 -3.68 -7.54
CA VAL A 246 14.53 -4.56 -8.03
C VAL A 246 13.20 -3.81 -8.13
N LEU A 247 12.87 -3.00 -7.12
CA LEU A 247 11.66 -2.17 -7.12
C LEU A 247 11.70 -1.07 -8.18
N ASP A 248 12.85 -0.44 -8.43
CA ASP A 248 13.02 0.58 -9.47
C ASP A 248 12.80 -0.03 -10.87
N ASP A 249 13.41 -1.18 -11.15
CA ASP A 249 13.21 -1.93 -12.40
C ASP A 249 11.75 -2.37 -12.57
N ALA A 250 11.10 -2.82 -11.49
CA ALA A 250 9.69 -3.23 -11.51
C ALA A 250 8.74 -2.04 -11.70
N ALA A 251 8.97 -0.93 -10.99
CA ALA A 251 8.18 0.30 -11.12
C ALA A 251 8.32 0.91 -12.52
N GLY A 252 9.53 0.88 -13.10
CA GLY A 252 9.77 1.30 -14.49
C GLY A 252 8.95 0.47 -15.50
N LYS A 253 8.95 -0.87 -15.36
CA LYS A 253 8.14 -1.75 -16.22
C LYS A 253 6.64 -1.55 -16.03
N LEU A 254 6.18 -1.38 -14.79
CA LEU A 254 4.77 -1.14 -14.48
C LEU A 254 4.30 0.20 -15.04
N SER A 255 5.02 1.28 -14.79
CA SER A 255 4.67 2.61 -15.29
C SER A 255 4.62 2.69 -16.82
N ALA A 256 5.46 1.90 -17.51
CA ALA A 256 5.44 1.82 -18.97
C ALA A 256 4.25 1.00 -19.52
N ALA A 257 3.67 0.10 -18.72
CA ALA A 257 2.57 -0.77 -19.12
C ALA A 257 1.18 -0.22 -18.74
N VAL A 258 1.11 0.72 -17.80
CA VAL A 258 -0.15 1.25 -17.26
C VAL A 258 -0.63 2.46 -18.07
N ASP A 259 -1.89 2.44 -18.49
CA ASP A 259 -2.58 3.59 -19.07
C ASP A 259 -2.86 4.63 -17.96
N GLY A 260 -2.18 5.77 -18.03
CA GLY A 260 -2.24 6.83 -17.02
C GLY A 260 -3.66 7.35 -16.75
N PRO A 261 -4.43 7.75 -17.77
CA PRO A 261 -5.85 8.06 -17.65
C PRO A 261 -6.68 7.00 -16.94
N GLN A 262 -6.59 5.72 -17.34
CA GLN A 262 -7.35 4.64 -16.70
C GLN A 262 -6.92 4.43 -15.24
N LEU A 263 -5.62 4.55 -14.95
CA LEU A 263 -5.11 4.49 -13.58
C LEU A 263 -5.67 5.65 -12.73
N LYS A 264 -5.76 6.86 -13.28
CA LYS A 264 -6.37 8.01 -12.59
C LYS A 264 -7.83 7.73 -12.23
N GLU A 265 -8.63 7.26 -13.19
CA GLU A 265 -10.05 6.94 -12.96
C GLU A 265 -10.21 5.82 -11.92
N ALA A 266 -9.42 4.75 -12.05
CA ALA A 266 -9.40 3.67 -11.07
C ALA A 266 -8.99 4.16 -9.67
N ALA A 267 -7.98 5.03 -9.57
CA ALA A 267 -7.55 5.61 -8.30
C ALA A 267 -8.61 6.52 -7.68
N LEU A 268 -9.35 7.29 -8.48
CA LEU A 268 -10.46 8.11 -8.01
C LEU A 268 -11.63 7.25 -7.50
N ALA A 269 -11.99 6.19 -8.24
CA ALA A 269 -13.02 5.23 -7.81
C ALA A 269 -12.63 4.54 -6.50
N LEU A 270 -11.39 4.03 -6.42
CA LEU A 270 -10.85 3.43 -5.19
C LEU A 270 -10.72 4.44 -4.06
N GLY A 271 -10.43 5.71 -4.35
CA GLY A 271 -10.40 6.77 -3.34
C GLY A 271 -11.78 7.02 -2.72
N GLY A 272 -12.83 7.00 -3.54
CA GLY A 272 -14.23 7.07 -3.09
C GLY A 272 -14.61 5.90 -2.18
N ASP A 273 -14.37 4.67 -2.63
CA ASP A 273 -14.69 3.46 -1.86
C ASP A 273 -13.75 3.27 -0.65
N GLY A 274 -12.51 3.73 -0.78
CA GLY A 274 -11.49 3.70 0.26
C GLY A 274 -11.87 4.51 1.49
N LYS A 275 -12.71 5.55 1.34
CA LYS A 275 -13.29 6.27 2.47
C LYS A 275 -14.16 5.35 3.32
N VAL A 276 -15.04 4.56 2.69
CA VAL A 276 -15.93 3.63 3.40
C VAL A 276 -15.12 2.53 4.10
N ILE A 277 -14.13 1.96 3.40
CA ILE A 277 -13.22 0.96 3.99
C ILE A 277 -12.44 1.58 5.16
N GLY A 278 -11.92 2.80 5.00
CA GLY A 278 -11.18 3.53 6.01
C GLY A 278 -12.02 3.83 7.25
N GLU A 279 -13.28 4.24 7.07
CA GLU A 279 -14.24 4.47 8.16
C GLU A 279 -14.47 3.17 8.94
N VAL A 280 -14.87 2.08 8.27
CA VAL A 280 -15.11 0.77 8.90
C VAL A 280 -13.87 0.24 9.61
N PHE A 281 -12.69 0.37 9.00
CA PHE A 281 -11.43 -0.08 9.58
C PHE A 281 -11.03 0.78 10.79
N SER A 282 -11.15 2.10 10.69
CA SER A 282 -10.85 3.01 11.79
C SER A 282 -11.75 2.75 13.00
N GLU A 283 -13.06 2.55 12.79
CA GLU A 283 -14.00 2.20 13.86
C GLU A 283 -13.60 0.91 14.57
N HIS A 284 -13.07 -0.08 13.85
CA HIS A 284 -12.60 -1.33 14.46
C HIS A 284 -11.26 -1.15 15.18
N MET A 285 -10.32 -0.40 14.59
CA MET A 285 -8.99 -0.16 15.18
C MET A 285 -9.05 0.65 16.47
N PHE A 286 -9.97 1.61 16.56
CA PHE A 286 -10.13 2.48 17.73
C PHE A 286 -11.00 1.91 18.86
N LYS A 287 -11.54 0.68 18.71
CA LYS A 287 -12.32 0.01 19.78
C LYS A 287 -11.44 -0.53 20.91
N ASP A 288 -10.20 -0.90 20.61
CA ASP A 288 -9.26 -1.47 21.58
C ASP A 288 -8.04 -0.56 21.74
N GLU A 289 -7.71 -0.21 22.99
CA GLU A 289 -6.62 0.72 23.31
C GLU A 289 -5.26 0.17 22.86
N ARG A 290 -5.02 -1.14 23.04
CA ARG A 290 -3.75 -1.77 22.66
C ARG A 290 -3.56 -1.73 21.15
N THR A 291 -4.60 -2.05 20.40
CA THR A 291 -4.62 -1.99 18.93
C THR A 291 -4.45 -0.55 18.45
N THR A 292 -5.13 0.40 19.09
CA THR A 292 -4.98 1.84 18.81
C THR A 292 -3.54 2.30 18.97
N LEU A 293 -2.88 1.96 20.08
CA LEU A 293 -1.49 2.38 20.34
C LEU A 293 -0.51 1.74 19.34
N ALA A 294 -0.68 0.45 19.04
CA ALA A 294 0.13 -0.22 18.02
C ALA A 294 -0.05 0.41 16.64
N PHE A 295 -1.31 0.68 16.26
CA PHE A 295 -1.65 1.32 15.00
C PHE A 295 -1.13 2.75 14.91
N MET A 296 -1.21 3.55 15.98
CA MET A 296 -0.64 4.89 16.01
C MET A 296 0.87 4.89 15.81
N GLY A 297 1.60 3.89 16.35
CA GLY A 297 3.02 3.71 16.08
C GLY A 297 3.32 3.43 14.60
N VAL A 298 2.50 2.57 13.96
CA VAL A 298 2.58 2.29 12.53
C VAL A 298 2.23 3.53 11.71
N ILE A 299 1.16 4.26 12.04
CA ILE A 299 0.79 5.51 11.37
C ILE A 299 1.94 6.50 11.43
N LEU A 300 2.51 6.77 12.61
CA LEU A 300 3.60 7.75 12.73
C LEU A 300 4.83 7.35 11.90
N THR A 301 5.17 6.06 11.88
CA THR A 301 6.27 5.55 11.05
C THR A 301 5.95 5.67 9.56
N THR A 302 4.71 5.35 9.18
CA THR A 302 4.21 5.42 7.81
C THR A 302 4.15 6.87 7.33
N VAL A 303 3.63 7.79 8.14
CA VAL A 303 3.60 9.23 7.87
C VAL A 303 5.02 9.76 7.72
N ASN A 304 5.97 9.37 8.57
CA ASN A 304 7.37 9.78 8.40
C ASN A 304 7.98 9.25 7.10
N SER A 305 7.70 8.01 6.72
CA SER A 305 8.14 7.43 5.45
C SER A 305 7.49 8.15 4.26
N LEU A 306 6.19 8.42 4.35
CA LEU A 306 5.41 9.14 3.35
C LEU A 306 5.94 10.56 3.20
N LEU A 307 6.15 11.31 4.28
CA LEU A 307 6.73 12.66 4.25
C LEU A 307 8.10 12.68 3.57
N ARG A 308 8.96 11.69 3.82
CA ARG A 308 10.25 11.56 3.12
C ARG A 308 10.07 11.25 1.65
N SER A 309 9.15 10.35 1.30
CA SER A 309 8.83 10.01 -0.09
C SER A 309 8.28 11.23 -0.83
N THR A 310 7.28 11.90 -0.25
CA THR A 310 6.66 13.12 -0.77
C THR A 310 7.68 14.25 -0.89
N ALA A 311 8.61 14.41 0.07
CA ALA A 311 9.70 15.38 -0.07
C ALA A 311 10.58 15.08 -1.30
N GLY A 312 10.94 13.81 -1.53
CA GLY A 312 11.68 13.41 -2.73
C GLY A 312 10.88 13.57 -4.03
N VAL A 313 9.54 13.43 -3.98
CA VAL A 313 8.66 13.76 -5.10
C VAL A 313 8.64 15.26 -5.34
N PHE A 314 8.45 16.08 -4.30
CA PHE A 314 8.44 17.54 -4.42
C PHE A 314 9.77 18.09 -4.90
N GLU A 315 10.89 17.50 -4.49
CA GLU A 315 12.21 17.82 -5.03
C GLU A 315 12.31 17.53 -6.53
N LYS A 316 11.77 16.39 -7.00
CA LYS A 316 11.71 16.10 -8.44
C LYS A 316 10.74 17.01 -9.19
N VAL A 317 9.60 17.34 -8.57
CA VAL A 317 8.58 18.24 -9.13
C VAL A 317 9.13 19.65 -9.25
N SER A 318 9.91 20.14 -8.27
CA SER A 318 10.53 21.48 -8.33
C SER A 318 11.61 21.61 -9.41
N MET A 319 12.14 20.49 -9.91
CA MET A 319 13.04 20.45 -11.06
C MET A 319 12.31 20.46 -12.41
N LEU A 320 10.98 20.36 -12.44
CA LEU A 320 10.21 20.39 -13.69
C LEU A 320 10.19 21.81 -14.29
N PRO A 321 10.01 21.92 -15.63
CA PRO A 321 9.81 23.21 -16.28
C PRO A 321 8.61 23.97 -15.69
N PRO A 322 8.67 25.32 -15.61
CA PRO A 322 7.60 26.15 -15.06
C PRO A 322 6.23 25.90 -15.70
N GLU A 323 6.19 25.60 -17.00
CA GLU A 323 4.95 25.33 -17.74
C GLU A 323 4.29 24.03 -17.28
N THR A 324 5.09 23.01 -16.94
CA THR A 324 4.59 21.74 -16.40
C THR A 324 4.10 21.92 -14.97
N LEU A 325 4.80 22.73 -14.17
CA LEU A 325 4.35 23.10 -12.82
C LEU A 325 3.02 23.85 -12.84
N ALA A 326 2.83 24.78 -13.78
CA ALA A 326 1.56 25.49 -13.94
C ALA A 326 0.40 24.53 -14.26
N ARG A 327 0.58 23.61 -15.22
CA ARG A 327 -0.43 22.59 -15.55
C ARG A 327 -0.73 21.66 -14.38
N LEU A 328 0.29 21.30 -13.60
CA LEU A 328 0.12 20.48 -12.41
C LEU A 328 -0.65 21.25 -11.33
N ALA A 329 -0.40 22.54 -11.16
CA ALA A 329 -1.13 23.39 -10.24
C ALA A 329 -2.61 23.53 -10.65
N GLU A 330 -2.89 23.74 -11.93
CA GLU A 330 -4.27 23.76 -12.47
C GLU A 330 -4.99 22.43 -12.21
N GLY A 331 -4.35 21.30 -12.48
CA GLY A 331 -4.94 19.98 -12.20
C GLY A 331 -5.13 19.70 -10.70
N LEU A 332 -4.24 20.22 -9.85
CA LEU A 332 -4.42 20.14 -8.40
C LEU A 332 -5.60 21.01 -7.94
N GLU A 333 -5.81 22.19 -8.52
CA GLU A 333 -6.95 23.04 -8.16
C GLU A 333 -8.29 22.36 -8.47
N ASP A 334 -8.39 21.68 -9.61
CA ASP A 334 -9.61 20.99 -10.05
C ASP A 334 -9.91 19.74 -9.19
N ASP A 335 -8.88 18.97 -8.83
CA ASP A 335 -9.06 17.68 -8.14
C ASP A 335 -8.96 17.80 -6.60
N LEU A 336 -8.39 18.89 -6.05
CA LEU A 336 -8.21 19.06 -4.60
C LEU A 336 -9.52 19.45 -3.92
N GLN A 337 -10.07 18.51 -3.15
CA GLN A 337 -11.22 18.75 -2.29
C GLN A 337 -10.82 19.59 -1.06
N ALA A 338 -10.85 20.92 -1.20
CA ALA A 338 -10.48 21.87 -0.14
C ALA A 338 -11.22 21.63 1.19
N GLU A 339 -12.46 21.13 1.13
CA GLU A 339 -13.25 20.78 2.32
C GLU A 339 -12.66 19.59 3.10
N GLU A 340 -12.20 18.54 2.42
CA GLU A 340 -11.56 17.37 3.05
C GLU A 340 -10.22 17.78 3.66
N LEU A 341 -9.43 18.60 2.96
CA LEU A 341 -8.19 19.17 3.50
C LEU A 341 -8.47 20.03 4.75
N GLY A 342 -9.49 20.87 4.71
CA GLY A 342 -9.93 21.66 5.86
C GLY A 342 -10.32 20.79 7.06
N ARG A 343 -11.05 19.70 6.83
CA ARG A 343 -11.39 18.72 7.88
C ARG A 343 -10.13 18.05 8.46
N ALA A 344 -9.19 17.63 7.62
CA ALA A 344 -7.93 17.04 8.06
C ALA A 344 -7.08 18.02 8.90
N VAL A 345 -6.96 19.28 8.46
CA VAL A 345 -6.24 20.33 9.18
C VAL A 345 -6.90 20.61 10.54
N ASN A 346 -8.22 20.70 10.59
CA ASN A 346 -8.96 20.89 11.85
C ASN A 346 -8.78 19.70 12.81
N ALA A 347 -8.84 18.47 12.31
CA ALA A 347 -8.60 17.28 13.13
C ALA A 347 -7.16 17.26 13.69
N ALA A 348 -6.17 17.59 12.86
CA ALA A 348 -4.78 17.71 13.29
C ALA A 348 -4.58 18.82 14.34
N ALA A 349 -5.21 19.98 14.14
CA ALA A 349 -5.17 21.09 15.09
C ALA A 349 -5.80 20.70 16.44
N LEU A 350 -6.92 19.98 16.42
CA LEU A 350 -7.58 19.48 17.64
C LEU A 350 -6.68 18.48 18.38
N ILE A 351 -6.06 17.53 17.68
CA ILE A 351 -5.11 16.58 18.26
C ILE A 351 -3.92 17.33 18.87
N LEU A 352 -3.37 18.31 18.13
CA LEU A 352 -2.25 19.12 18.61
C LEU A 352 -2.62 19.95 19.84
N SER A 353 -3.83 20.51 19.91
CA SER A 353 -4.33 21.22 21.10
C SER A 353 -4.37 20.29 22.31
N ARG A 354 -4.96 19.10 22.15
CA ARG A 354 -5.05 18.10 23.23
C ARG A 354 -3.67 17.63 23.69
N ILE A 355 -2.73 17.43 22.75
CA ILE A 355 -1.34 17.09 23.08
C ILE A 355 -0.65 18.26 23.77
N SER A 356 -0.86 19.50 23.33
CA SER A 356 -0.26 20.70 23.93
C SER A 356 -0.78 20.94 25.34
N GLU A 357 -2.05 20.65 25.61
CA GLU A 357 -2.66 20.73 26.94
C GLU A 357 -2.12 19.64 27.87
N SER A 358 -1.94 18.43 27.35
CA SER A 358 -1.47 17.28 28.13
C SER A 358 0.05 17.26 28.34
N ASN A 359 0.82 17.70 27.34
CA ASN A 359 2.28 17.71 27.31
C ASN A 359 2.83 18.87 26.44
N PRO A 360 2.86 20.10 26.99
CA PRO A 360 3.29 21.29 26.25
C PRO A 360 4.77 21.23 25.84
N ASP A 361 5.60 20.51 26.58
CA ASP A 361 7.02 20.41 26.26
C ASP A 361 7.25 19.54 25.01
N LEU A 362 6.47 18.47 24.79
CA LEU A 362 6.56 17.68 23.58
C LEU A 362 6.32 18.53 22.32
N VAL A 363 5.28 19.38 22.34
CA VAL A 363 4.99 20.30 21.23
C VAL A 363 6.12 21.29 21.01
N ARG A 364 6.70 21.85 22.08
CA ARG A 364 7.85 22.76 21.97
C ARG A 364 9.06 22.08 21.34
N HIS A 365 9.39 20.86 21.76
CA HIS A 365 10.52 20.11 21.20
C HIS A 365 10.27 19.75 19.73
N ALA A 366 9.06 19.31 19.38
CA ALA A 366 8.69 19.02 18.00
C ALA A 366 8.79 20.28 17.12
N ALA A 367 8.23 21.41 17.56
CA ALA A 367 8.31 22.68 16.86
C ALA A 367 9.76 23.17 16.70
N ALA A 368 10.59 23.05 17.75
CA ALA A 368 12.00 23.41 17.68
C ALA A 368 12.77 22.54 16.66
N ARG A 369 12.51 21.23 16.62
CA ARG A 369 13.14 20.31 15.65
C ARG A 369 12.70 20.60 14.22
N LEU A 370 11.41 20.90 14.03
CA LEU A 370 10.87 21.30 12.73
C LEU A 370 11.53 22.60 12.26
N LEU A 371 11.54 23.64 13.10
CA LEU A 371 12.17 24.92 12.79
C LEU A 371 13.67 24.79 12.52
N SER A 372 14.38 23.89 13.21
CA SER A 372 15.80 23.66 12.93
C SER A 372 16.07 22.89 11.64
N ALA A 373 15.08 22.16 11.12
CA ALA A 373 15.20 21.40 9.88
C ALA A 373 14.81 22.23 8.63
N LEU A 374 14.13 23.36 8.82
CA LEU A 374 13.74 24.27 7.74
C LEU A 374 14.92 25.14 7.32
N GLU A 375 15.16 25.25 6.01
CA GLU A 375 16.13 26.18 5.45
C GLU A 375 15.56 27.60 5.53
N PRO A 376 16.14 28.52 6.33
CA PRO A 376 15.49 29.79 6.67
C PRO A 376 15.19 30.69 5.47
N GLU A 377 16.08 30.69 4.47
CA GLU A 377 15.98 31.55 3.30
C GLU A 377 14.84 31.13 2.37
N GLN A 378 14.85 29.85 1.96
CA GLN A 378 13.82 29.30 1.07
C GLN A 378 12.45 29.26 1.77
N THR A 379 12.41 28.81 3.03
CA THR A 379 11.18 28.76 3.81
C THR A 379 10.64 30.17 4.06
N GLY A 380 11.51 31.17 4.30
CA GLY A 380 11.11 32.55 4.49
C GLY A 380 10.45 33.17 3.26
N ALA A 381 11.03 32.94 2.07
CA ALA A 381 10.46 33.41 0.81
C ALA A 381 9.11 32.74 0.49
N ALA A 382 9.02 31.42 0.66
CA ALA A 382 7.79 30.67 0.46
C ALA A 382 6.70 31.09 1.47
N ALA A 383 7.04 31.17 2.76
CA ALA A 383 6.12 31.57 3.82
C ALA A 383 5.62 33.00 3.62
N ARG A 384 6.46 33.92 3.14
CA ARG A 384 6.03 35.29 2.80
C ARG A 384 4.99 35.29 1.67
N THR A 385 5.24 34.52 0.63
CA THR A 385 4.32 34.42 -0.53
C THR A 385 2.98 33.84 -0.09
N VAL A 386 3.00 32.71 0.61
CA VAL A 386 1.79 32.06 1.16
C VAL A 386 1.08 32.98 2.14
N ALA A 387 1.79 33.66 3.05
CA ALA A 387 1.17 34.55 4.02
C ALA A 387 0.45 35.74 3.35
N LEU A 388 1.02 36.30 2.27
CA LEU A 388 0.37 37.38 1.53
C LEU A 388 -0.90 36.89 0.83
N GLN A 389 -0.83 35.73 0.15
CA GLN A 389 -1.99 35.13 -0.52
C GLN A 389 -3.08 34.72 0.49
N LEU A 390 -2.69 34.11 1.60
CA LEU A 390 -3.61 33.69 2.65
C LEU A 390 -4.25 34.89 3.33
N LYS A 391 -3.52 35.99 3.54
CA LYS A 391 -4.08 37.25 4.06
C LYS A 391 -5.22 37.74 3.16
N ASP A 392 -5.01 37.76 1.85
CA ASP A 392 -6.05 38.22 0.91
C ASP A 392 -7.26 37.28 0.93
N ALA A 393 -7.05 35.94 0.95
CA ALA A 393 -8.12 34.95 1.06
C ALA A 393 -8.89 35.04 2.39
N VAL A 394 -8.19 35.26 3.50
CA VAL A 394 -8.77 35.37 4.85
C VAL A 394 -9.59 36.66 4.98
N LEU A 395 -9.11 37.77 4.42
CA LEU A 395 -9.86 39.04 4.40
C LEU A 395 -11.09 38.96 3.49
N ALA A 396 -11.05 38.14 2.44
CA ALA A 396 -12.21 37.88 1.59
C ALA A 396 -13.29 37.04 2.30
N ASN A 397 -12.96 36.28 3.35
CA ASN A 397 -13.92 35.51 4.13
C ASN A 397 -14.51 36.35 5.29
N PRO A 398 -15.81 36.71 5.26
CA PRO A 398 -16.40 37.61 6.25
C PRO A 398 -16.36 37.07 7.69
N GLU A 399 -16.49 35.75 7.88
CA GLU A 399 -16.47 35.14 9.21
C GLU A 399 -15.07 35.17 9.82
N LEU A 400 -14.05 34.83 9.03
CA LEU A 400 -12.66 34.92 9.46
C LEU A 400 -12.22 36.36 9.65
N SER A 401 -12.63 37.27 8.74
CA SER A 401 -12.39 38.70 8.89
C SER A 401 -13.05 39.26 10.15
N ALA A 402 -14.24 38.80 10.53
CA ALA A 402 -14.90 39.20 11.77
C ALA A 402 -14.17 38.66 13.00
N ARG A 403 -13.64 37.44 12.95
CA ARG A 403 -12.76 36.89 14.00
C ARG A 403 -11.41 37.58 14.07
N LEU A 404 -10.98 38.19 12.96
CA LEU A 404 -9.82 39.06 12.86
C LEU A 404 -10.18 40.54 13.00
N ALA A 405 -11.38 40.85 13.50
CA ALA A 405 -11.75 42.23 13.77
C ALA A 405 -10.71 42.89 14.69
N PRO A 406 -10.45 44.20 14.53
CA PRO A 406 -9.39 44.89 15.27
C PRO A 406 -9.43 44.67 16.78
N ALA A 407 -10.61 44.46 17.36
CA ALA A 407 -10.79 44.16 18.78
C ALA A 407 -10.25 42.77 19.18
N ALA A 408 -10.56 41.71 18.42
CA ALA A 408 -10.09 40.35 18.66
C ALA A 408 -8.58 40.25 18.40
N VAL A 409 -8.11 40.86 17.30
CA VAL A 409 -6.68 41.00 17.01
C VAL A 409 -5.98 41.78 18.11
N GLY A 410 -6.59 42.85 18.63
CA GLY A 410 -6.07 43.63 19.75
C GLY A 410 -5.89 42.80 21.02
N GLN A 411 -6.82 41.89 21.35
CA GLN A 411 -6.68 41.00 22.49
C GLN A 411 -5.54 39.98 22.30
N THR A 412 -5.44 39.39 21.10
CA THR A 412 -4.34 38.46 20.78
C THR A 412 -2.98 39.17 20.78
N ILE A 413 -2.91 40.39 20.22
CA ILE A 413 -1.72 41.25 20.29
C ILE A 413 -1.36 41.55 21.74
N ASN A 414 -2.33 41.90 22.59
CA ASN A 414 -2.06 42.17 24.00
C ASN A 414 -1.53 40.95 24.76
N SER A 415 -2.09 39.76 24.51
CA SER A 415 -1.60 38.50 25.07
C SER A 415 -0.18 38.16 24.56
N GLY A 416 0.06 38.40 23.27
CA GLY A 416 1.37 38.27 22.63
C GLY A 416 2.40 39.22 23.21
N LEU A 417 2.06 40.51 23.36
CA LEU A 417 2.89 41.54 23.97
C LEU A 417 3.18 41.23 25.44
N ALA A 418 2.19 40.73 26.20
CA ALA A 418 2.41 40.30 27.58
C ALA A 418 3.41 39.13 27.64
N SER A 419 3.29 38.16 26.74
CA SER A 419 4.21 37.03 26.63
C SER A 419 5.61 37.45 26.17
N PHE A 420 5.70 38.35 25.19
CA PHE A 420 6.95 38.93 24.71
C PHE A 420 7.62 39.76 25.80
N ASN A 421 6.87 40.57 26.55
CA ASN A 421 7.40 41.34 27.68
C ASN A 421 7.93 40.44 28.80
N ARG A 422 7.27 39.31 29.07
CA ARG A 422 7.83 38.29 29.99
C ARG A 422 9.12 37.70 29.45
N PHE A 423 9.16 37.39 28.16
CA PHE A 423 10.33 36.83 27.49
C PHE A 423 11.52 37.82 27.47
N THR A 424 11.32 39.07 27.09
CA THR A 424 12.35 40.12 27.06
C THR A 424 12.93 40.38 28.44
N ARG A 425 12.08 40.39 29.48
CA ARG A 425 12.52 40.50 30.87
C ARG A 425 13.35 39.29 31.30
N ALA A 426 12.96 38.09 30.89
CA ALA A 426 13.66 36.86 31.23
C ALA A 426 14.98 36.69 30.45
N ARG A 427 15.08 37.23 29.23
CA ARG A 427 16.21 37.01 28.30
C ARG A 427 16.62 38.28 27.53
N PRO A 428 17.00 39.37 28.21
CA PRO A 428 17.24 40.67 27.56
C PRO A 428 18.39 40.63 26.54
N ALA A 429 19.46 39.88 26.83
CA ALA A 429 20.63 39.80 25.95
C ALA A 429 20.32 39.17 24.58
N ARG A 430 19.48 38.12 24.54
CA ARG A 430 19.09 37.46 23.28
C ARG A 430 18.20 38.34 22.41
N VAL A 431 17.35 39.15 23.04
CA VAL A 431 16.49 40.09 22.30
C VAL A 431 17.33 41.23 21.74
N ALA A 432 18.27 41.77 22.52
CA ALA A 432 19.17 42.81 22.05
C ALA A 432 20.03 42.35 20.86
N SER A 433 20.58 41.13 20.90
CA SER A 433 21.37 40.60 19.78
C SER A 433 20.53 40.36 18.52
N GLY A 434 19.30 39.83 18.68
CA GLY A 434 18.38 39.62 17.55
C GLY A 434 17.90 40.93 16.92
N LEU A 435 17.58 41.93 17.74
CA LEU A 435 17.18 43.26 17.26
C LEU A 435 18.32 43.95 16.52
N ASN A 436 19.55 43.89 17.03
CA ASN A 436 20.70 44.47 16.33
C ASN A 436 20.95 43.80 14.97
N GLY A 437 20.81 42.48 14.87
CA GLY A 437 20.91 41.77 13.60
C GLY A 437 19.80 42.17 12.61
N THR A 438 18.57 42.33 13.10
CA THR A 438 17.44 42.73 12.25
C THR A 438 17.56 44.18 11.79
N LEU A 439 17.91 45.10 12.71
CA LEU A 439 18.03 46.53 12.42
C LEU A 439 19.20 46.84 11.47
N SER A 440 20.26 46.03 11.49
CA SER A 440 21.39 46.19 10.56
C SER A 440 21.09 45.67 9.14
N ALA A 441 20.09 44.79 8.99
CA ALA A 441 19.67 44.26 7.69
C ALA A 441 18.53 45.07 7.03
N LEU A 442 17.89 46.00 7.76
CA LEU A 442 16.80 46.81 7.23
C LEU A 442 17.34 48.04 6.49
N ASP A 443 16.77 48.31 5.31
CA ASP A 443 16.96 49.57 4.61
C ASP A 443 16.37 50.70 5.45
N ALA A 444 17.22 51.61 5.91
CA ALA A 444 16.83 52.71 6.80
C ALA A 444 15.80 53.66 6.14
N GLY A 445 15.82 53.79 4.81
CA GLY A 445 14.89 54.63 4.07
C GLY A 445 13.49 54.01 3.95
N GLU A 446 13.40 52.72 3.64
CA GLU A 446 12.11 52.00 3.63
C GLU A 446 11.54 51.85 5.04
N LEU A 447 12.40 51.57 6.04
CA LEU A 447 11.99 51.54 7.43
C LEU A 447 11.46 52.91 7.89
N SER A 448 12.14 54.00 7.52
CA SER A 448 11.69 55.35 7.85
C SER A 448 10.33 55.65 7.22
N ARG A 449 10.11 55.29 5.96
CA ARG A 449 8.82 55.50 5.28
C ARG A 449 7.71 54.66 5.91
N ALA A 450 7.96 53.37 6.15
CA ALA A 450 7.00 52.49 6.82
C ALA A 450 6.65 52.98 8.24
N VAL A 451 7.65 53.44 9.00
CA VAL A 451 7.45 54.01 10.33
C VAL A 451 6.69 55.33 10.25
N GLU A 452 7.00 56.22 9.29
CA GLU A 452 6.29 57.48 9.14
C GLU A 452 4.82 57.25 8.77
N ASP A 453 4.53 56.37 7.82
CA ASP A 453 3.17 56.05 7.40
C ASP A 453 2.39 55.36 8.53
N THR A 454 3.03 54.44 9.25
CA THR A 454 2.43 53.76 10.40
C THR A 454 2.19 54.74 11.55
N ILE A 455 3.14 55.63 11.86
CA ILE A 455 2.98 56.66 12.90
C ILE A 455 1.88 57.62 12.49
N ARG A 456 1.80 58.05 11.24
CA ARG A 456 0.75 58.95 10.76
C ARG A 456 -0.62 58.30 10.93
N ALA A 457 -0.80 57.08 10.43
CA ALA A 457 -2.04 56.33 10.58
C ALA A 457 -2.38 56.04 12.05
N ALA A 458 -1.38 55.70 12.87
CA ALA A 458 -1.56 55.44 14.30
C ALA A 458 -1.86 56.72 15.08
N VAL A 459 -1.26 57.85 14.72
CA VAL A 459 -1.53 59.17 15.32
C VAL A 459 -2.92 59.64 14.92
N GLU A 460 -3.33 59.47 13.67
CA GLU A 460 -4.71 59.77 13.24
C GLU A 460 -5.73 58.91 13.99
N ALA A 461 -5.50 57.59 14.07
CA ALA A 461 -6.35 56.67 14.82
C ALA A 461 -6.35 56.92 16.34
N ALA A 462 -5.20 57.27 16.92
CA ALA A 462 -5.07 57.57 18.34
C ALA A 462 -5.68 58.94 18.66
N LEU A 463 -5.51 59.96 17.82
CA LEU A 463 -6.15 61.27 18.02
C LEU A 463 -7.68 61.16 17.99
N ALA A 464 -8.22 60.18 17.25
CA ALA A 464 -9.63 59.80 17.33
C ALA A 464 -10.01 59.09 18.66
N ASN A 465 -9.04 58.58 19.43
CA ASN A 465 -9.24 57.85 20.68
C ASN A 465 -8.37 58.39 21.85
N ARG A 466 -8.92 59.40 22.56
CA ARG A 466 -8.25 60.17 23.63
C ARG A 466 -7.56 59.33 24.72
N GLU A 467 -8.09 58.15 25.05
CA GLU A 467 -7.50 57.29 26.09
C GLU A 467 -6.21 56.62 25.62
N VAL A 468 -6.17 56.19 24.36
CA VAL A 468 -4.98 55.57 23.75
C VAL A 468 -3.85 56.59 23.64
N VAL A 469 -4.14 57.83 23.22
CA VAL A 469 -3.15 58.92 23.19
C VAL A 469 -2.56 59.15 24.58
N ARG A 470 -3.39 59.16 25.61
CA ARG A 470 -2.92 59.36 26.99
C ARG A 470 -2.05 58.21 27.47
N ALA A 471 -2.40 56.98 27.12
CA ALA A 471 -1.66 55.78 27.49
C ALA A 471 -0.31 55.65 26.76
N VAL A 472 -0.24 56.04 25.48
CA VAL A 472 0.98 55.97 24.64
C VAL A 472 1.90 57.17 24.86
N MET A 473 1.36 58.39 24.87
CA MET A 473 2.18 59.61 24.99
C MET A 473 2.80 59.76 26.38
N ARG A 474 2.12 59.32 27.44
CA ARG A 474 2.63 59.47 28.82
C ARG A 474 4.00 58.79 29.03
N PRO A 475 4.22 57.51 28.68
CA PRO A 475 5.54 56.88 28.81
C PRO A 475 6.57 57.42 27.82
N VAL A 476 6.18 57.81 26.60
CA VAL A 476 7.12 58.41 25.61
C VAL A 476 7.61 59.77 26.11
N ILE A 477 6.70 60.66 26.50
CA ILE A 477 7.04 61.96 27.10
C ILE A 477 7.89 61.75 28.35
N ALA A 478 7.51 60.84 29.25
CA ALA A 478 8.30 60.53 30.44
C ALA A 478 9.71 60.02 30.10
N GLY A 479 9.85 59.18 29.07
CA GLY A 479 11.12 58.66 28.57
C GLY A 479 12.01 59.76 27.98
N VAL A 480 11.45 60.62 27.13
CA VAL A 480 12.14 61.78 26.54
C VAL A 480 12.60 62.74 27.63
N PHE A 481 11.72 63.08 28.59
CA PHE A 481 12.09 63.92 29.72
C PHE A 481 13.17 63.28 30.60
N LYS A 482 13.12 61.96 30.82
CA LYS A 482 14.15 61.24 31.59
C LYS A 482 15.50 61.22 30.87
N TYR A 483 15.50 61.05 29.55
CA TYR A 483 16.70 61.11 28.71
C TYR A 483 17.30 62.52 28.69
N LEU A 484 16.48 63.55 28.44
CA LEU A 484 16.91 64.95 28.47
C LEU A 484 17.42 65.36 29.85
N ALA A 485 16.75 64.96 30.92
CA ALA A 485 17.21 65.19 32.29
C ALA A 485 18.55 64.48 32.58
N GLY A 486 18.74 63.27 32.08
CA GLY A 486 20.01 62.53 32.15
C GLY A 486 21.14 63.22 31.39
N SER A 487 20.88 63.66 30.15
CA SER A 487 21.83 64.40 29.31
C SER A 487 22.23 65.73 29.95
N LEU A 488 21.26 66.49 30.49
CA LEU A 488 21.52 67.73 31.22
C LEU A 488 22.29 67.50 32.53
N ARG A 489 22.03 66.40 33.24
CA ARG A 489 22.78 66.01 34.44
C ARG A 489 24.23 65.67 34.08
N ASN A 490 24.46 64.91 33.01
CA ASN A 490 25.79 64.60 32.50
C ASN A 490 26.54 65.85 32.02
N ALA A 491 25.87 66.77 31.33
CA ALA A 491 26.44 68.05 30.93
C ALA A 491 26.84 68.94 32.13
N ARG A 492 26.06 68.91 33.23
CA ARG A 492 26.42 69.59 34.48
C ARG A 492 27.60 68.94 35.19
N ILE A 493 27.68 67.61 35.19
CA ILE A 493 28.83 66.89 35.75
C ILE A 493 30.08 67.24 34.94
N PHE A 494 30.01 67.18 33.61
CA PHE A 494 31.11 67.56 32.73
C PHE A 494 31.60 69.00 32.95
N ARG A 495 30.68 69.97 33.10
CA ARG A 495 31.05 71.37 33.44
C ARG A 495 31.71 71.50 34.82
N ARG A 496 31.36 70.65 35.79
CA ARG A 496 32.01 70.66 37.12
C ARG A 496 33.40 70.03 37.06
N THR A 497 33.60 68.98 36.27
CA THR A 497 34.91 68.36 36.07
C THR A 497 35.87 69.33 35.36
N CYS A 498 35.44 69.97 34.27
CA CYS A 498 36.27 70.96 33.57
C CYS A 498 36.56 72.23 34.39
N ARG A 499 35.70 72.60 35.35
CA ARG A 499 35.99 73.73 36.27
C ARG A 499 37.01 73.36 37.34
N ARG A 500 37.08 72.09 37.74
CA ARG A 500 38.04 71.60 38.74
C ARG A 500 39.45 71.50 38.15
N GLU A 501 39.57 71.16 36.87
CA GLU A 501 40.85 71.10 36.14
C GLU A 501 41.41 72.46 35.73
N ARG A 502 40.62 73.54 35.77
CA ARG A 502 41.11 74.91 35.50
C ARG A 502 41.41 75.72 36.77
N GLY A 503 41.24 75.13 37.95
CA GLY A 503 41.39 75.78 39.25
C GLY A 503 42.44 75.14 40.17
N GLY A 504 43.21 74.18 39.66
CA GLY A 504 44.48 73.71 40.22
C GLY A 504 45.56 73.92 39.19
#